data_AF-A0A183EM59-F1
#
_entry.id   AF-A0A183EM59-F1
#
_cell.length_a   1.000
_cell.length_b   1.000
_cell.length_c   1.000
_cell.angle_alpha   90.00
_cell.angle_beta   90.00
_cell.angle_gamma   90.00
#
_symmetry.space_group_name_H-M   'P 1'
#
loop_
_entity.id
_entity.type
_entity.pdbx_description
1 polymer ?
#
loop_
_entity_poly.entity_id
_entity_poly.type
_entity_poly.pdbx_seq_one_letter_code
_entity_poly.pdbx_strand_id
1 'polypeptide(L)'
;MEQFNYFRYALPFERVENPIEKTLLFQRNWHQSITVSVGYFILIKVIQRLMERRAAFKLRWPLFLWNLSLALFSICGFIRFSEDLIYSLLYKGAYQSFCYSVHPNDVAAYWACLFFFSKIVELGDTLFIVLKKKPLIFLHYYHHAAVLIYAAHSGLQYYFGFLFLLFLNFLEELIV
;
A
#
# COMPACT_ATOMS: atom_id res chain seq x y z
N MET A 1 30.51 0.25 1.01
CA MET A 1 29.95 -0.55 -0.10
C MET A 1 29.69 -1.99 0.36
N GLU A 2 28.93 -2.20 1.44
CA GLU A 2 28.74 -3.55 2.04
C GLU A 2 27.29 -3.82 2.52
N GLN A 3 26.29 -2.99 2.17
CA GLN A 3 24.91 -3.22 2.58
C GLN A 3 24.10 -4.14 1.62
N PHE A 4 24.66 -4.51 0.47
CA PHE A 4 23.92 -5.25 -0.57
C PHE A 4 23.97 -6.78 -0.44
N ASN A 5 24.67 -7.34 0.55
CA ASN A 5 24.81 -8.80 0.70
C ASN A 5 23.59 -9.49 1.33
N TYR A 6 22.52 -8.75 1.65
CA TYR A 6 21.31 -9.31 2.28
C TYR A 6 20.32 -9.90 1.28
N PHE A 7 20.20 -9.32 0.07
CA PHE A 7 19.30 -9.82 -0.97
C PHE A 7 20.09 -10.58 -2.01
N ARG A 8 19.80 -11.87 -2.17
CA ARG A 8 20.46 -12.74 -3.16
C ARG A 8 20.31 -12.19 -4.60
N TYR A 9 19.25 -11.41 -4.87
CA TYR A 9 19.00 -10.69 -6.13
C TYR A 9 18.18 -9.40 -5.91
N ALA A 10 18.85 -8.24 -5.75
CA ALA A 10 18.21 -6.93 -5.85
C ALA A 10 18.13 -6.52 -7.33
N LEU A 11 16.91 -6.32 -7.86
CA LEU A 11 16.71 -5.96 -9.25
C LEU A 11 17.12 -4.49 -9.47
N PRO A 12 17.61 -4.12 -10.67
CA PRO A 12 18.11 -2.77 -10.92
C PRO A 12 17.05 -1.68 -10.71
N PHE A 13 15.75 -1.99 -10.90
CA PHE A 13 14.64 -1.07 -10.67
C PHE A 13 14.24 -0.91 -9.19
N GLU A 14 14.66 -1.83 -8.31
CA GLU A 14 14.40 -1.75 -6.86
C GLU A 14 15.39 -0.80 -6.16
N ARG A 15 16.42 -0.33 -6.89
CA ARG A 15 17.41 0.61 -6.38
C ARG A 15 16.85 2.02 -6.40
N VAL A 16 16.53 2.53 -5.21
CA VAL A 16 16.10 3.92 -5.04
C VAL A 16 17.32 4.83 -5.08
N GLU A 17 17.40 5.71 -6.08
CA GLU A 17 18.39 6.80 -6.09
C GLU A 17 18.02 7.84 -5.02
N ASN A 18 18.97 8.16 -4.13
CA ASN A 18 18.83 9.09 -2.99
C ASN A 18 17.63 8.80 -2.06
N PRO A 19 17.61 7.64 -1.38
CA PRO A 19 16.47 7.23 -0.57
C PRO A 19 16.21 8.18 0.61
N ILE A 20 17.26 8.76 1.21
CA ILE A 20 17.14 9.69 2.34
C ILE A 20 16.35 10.94 1.95
N GLU A 21 16.64 11.52 0.79
CA GLU A 21 15.95 12.72 0.31
C GLU A 21 14.48 12.42 0.00
N LYS A 22 14.19 11.27 -0.62
CA LYS A 22 12.82 10.86 -0.93
C LYS A 22 12.01 10.55 0.34
N THR A 23 12.62 9.89 1.32
CA THR A 23 12.02 9.66 2.63
C THR A 23 11.70 10.99 3.31
N LEU A 24 12.63 11.95 3.32
CA LEU A 24 12.41 13.27 3.92
C LEU A 24 11.32 14.07 3.19
N LEU A 25 11.28 13.98 1.86
CA LEU A 25 10.23 14.60 1.05
C LEU A 25 8.85 14.02 1.39
N PHE A 26 8.78 12.69 1.49
CA PHE A 26 7.57 11.98 1.86
C PHE A 26 7.13 12.31 3.30
N GLN A 27 8.10 12.39 4.23
CA GLN A 27 7.92 12.84 5.61
C GLN A 27 7.46 14.29 5.73
N ARG A 28 7.87 15.18 4.84
CA ARG A 28 7.39 16.56 4.84
C ARG A 28 5.96 16.66 4.27
N ASN A 29 5.65 15.81 3.30
CA ASN A 29 4.41 15.87 2.53
C ASN A 29 3.33 14.88 3.01
N TRP A 30 3.51 14.17 4.12
CA TRP A 30 2.52 13.21 4.63
C TRP A 30 1.10 13.78 4.83
N HIS A 31 1.00 15.07 5.16
CA HIS A 31 -0.26 15.79 5.31
C HIS A 31 -1.09 15.83 4.01
N GLN A 32 -0.45 15.63 2.85
CA GLN A 32 -1.13 15.52 1.56
C GLN A 32 -2.08 14.33 1.53
N SER A 33 -1.81 13.25 2.27
CA SER A 33 -2.68 12.09 2.36
C SER A 33 -4.03 12.41 3.02
N ILE A 34 -4.06 13.35 3.97
CA ILE A 34 -5.32 13.86 4.55
C ILE A 34 -6.12 14.62 3.48
N THR A 35 -5.43 15.45 2.70
CA THR A 35 -6.05 16.22 1.61
C THR A 35 -6.63 15.29 0.54
N VAL A 36 -5.90 14.24 0.18
CA VAL A 36 -6.36 13.19 -0.75
C VAL A 36 -7.58 12.47 -0.19
N SER A 37 -7.58 12.08 1.09
CA SER A 37 -8.73 11.43 1.72
C SER A 37 -9.98 12.32 1.71
N VAL A 38 -9.85 13.62 2.04
CA VAL A 38 -10.98 14.57 1.97
C VAL A 38 -11.49 14.71 0.53
N GLY A 39 -10.58 14.87 -0.44
CA GLY A 39 -10.91 14.92 -1.86
C GLY A 39 -11.63 13.65 -2.34
N TYR A 40 -11.21 12.49 -1.85
CA TYR A 40 -11.83 11.20 -2.12
C TYR A 40 -13.29 11.14 -1.62
N PHE A 41 -13.59 11.57 -0.40
CA PHE A 41 -14.99 11.63 0.09
C PHE A 41 -15.86 12.52 -0.79
N ILE A 42 -15.36 13.71 -1.17
CA ILE A 42 -16.09 14.64 -2.04
C ILE A 42 -16.33 13.99 -3.41
N LEU A 43 -15.30 13.40 -4.00
CA LEU A 43 -15.36 12.75 -5.30
C LEU A 43 -16.38 11.60 -5.31
N ILE A 44 -16.37 10.74 -4.29
CA ILE A 44 -17.36 9.66 -4.15
C ILE A 44 -18.78 10.21 -4.06
N LYS A 45 -19.02 11.28 -3.28
CA LYS A 45 -20.35 11.92 -3.18
C LYS A 45 -20.80 12.53 -4.50
N VAL A 46 -19.90 13.21 -5.22
CA VAL A 46 -20.18 13.77 -6.54
C VAL A 46 -20.54 12.66 -7.54
N ILE A 47 -19.76 11.57 -7.57
CA ILE A 47 -20.01 10.47 -8.49
C ILE A 47 -21.31 9.73 -8.15
N GLN A 48 -21.61 9.51 -6.85
CA GLN A 48 -22.90 8.98 -6.42
C GLN A 48 -24.06 9.82 -6.96
N ARG A 49 -23.98 11.16 -6.81
CA ARG A 49 -25.00 12.10 -7.29
C ARG A 49 -25.14 12.11 -8.81
N LEU A 50 -24.03 12.00 -9.55
CA LEU A 50 -24.04 11.90 -11.00
C LEU A 50 -24.64 10.56 -11.48
N MET A 51 -24.35 9.48 -10.75
CA MET A 51 -24.84 8.14 -11.06
C MET A 51 -26.34 8.00 -10.78
N GLU A 52 -26.96 8.78 -9.88
CA GLU A 52 -28.42 8.78 -9.68
C GLU A 52 -29.17 8.91 -11.00
N ARG A 53 -28.69 9.78 -11.91
CA ARG A 53 -29.30 10.06 -13.22
C ARG A 53 -28.92 9.08 -14.34
N ARG A 54 -28.00 8.13 -14.12
CA ARG A 54 -27.51 7.19 -15.16
C ARG A 54 -27.83 5.73 -14.83
N ALA A 55 -27.81 4.84 -15.82
CA ALA A 55 -27.93 3.40 -15.58
C ALA A 55 -26.63 2.80 -15.02
N ALA A 56 -26.72 1.65 -14.34
CA ALA A 56 -25.55 0.97 -13.78
C ALA A 56 -24.63 0.43 -14.90
N PHE A 57 -23.31 0.61 -14.76
CA PHE A 57 -22.35 0.13 -15.74
C PHE A 57 -22.03 -1.36 -15.57
N LYS A 58 -21.89 -2.08 -16.68
CA LYS A 58 -21.45 -3.49 -16.70
C LYS A 58 -19.91 -3.57 -16.76
N LEU A 59 -19.25 -3.35 -15.64
CA LEU A 59 -17.78 -3.30 -15.53
C LEU A 59 -17.13 -4.66 -15.20
N ARG A 60 -17.63 -5.77 -15.75
CA ARG A 60 -17.14 -7.12 -15.39
C ARG A 60 -15.67 -7.33 -15.73
N TRP A 61 -15.27 -7.02 -16.97
CA TRP A 61 -13.90 -7.20 -17.45
C TRP A 61 -12.90 -6.23 -16.79
N PRO A 62 -13.19 -4.91 -16.68
CA PRO A 62 -12.31 -3.99 -15.97
C PRO A 62 -12.09 -4.41 -14.51
N LEU A 63 -13.15 -4.81 -13.80
CA LEU A 63 -13.04 -5.25 -12.41
C LEU A 63 -12.22 -6.54 -12.27
N PHE A 64 -12.36 -7.47 -13.22
CA PHE A 64 -11.55 -8.70 -13.21
C PHE A 64 -10.06 -8.39 -13.42
N LEU A 65 -9.71 -7.57 -14.41
CA LEU A 65 -8.33 -7.17 -14.67
C LEU A 65 -7.73 -6.37 -13.51
N TRP A 66 -8.55 -5.53 -12.89
CA TRP A 66 -8.19 -4.76 -11.71
C TRP A 66 -7.83 -5.66 -10.53
N ASN A 67 -8.72 -6.57 -10.15
CA ASN A 67 -8.48 -7.52 -9.06
C ASN A 67 -7.28 -8.43 -9.35
N LEU A 68 -7.10 -8.87 -10.61
CA LEU A 68 -5.93 -9.65 -11.01
C LEU A 68 -4.63 -8.86 -10.84
N SER A 69 -4.63 -7.58 -11.20
CA SER A 69 -3.46 -6.71 -11.06
C SER A 69 -3.09 -6.50 -9.59
N LEU A 70 -4.09 -6.28 -8.74
CA LEU A 70 -3.90 -6.18 -7.29
C LEU A 70 -3.35 -7.51 -6.72
N ALA A 71 -3.94 -8.65 -7.08
CA ALA A 71 -3.48 -9.95 -6.62
C ALA A 71 -2.02 -10.24 -7.02
N LEU A 72 -1.63 -9.95 -8.26
CA LEU A 72 -0.24 -10.10 -8.70
C LEU A 72 0.71 -9.18 -7.92
N PHE A 73 0.30 -7.94 -7.68
CA PHE A 73 1.07 -7.00 -6.88
C PHE A 73 1.26 -7.51 -5.44
N SER A 74 0.20 -8.01 -4.81
CA SER A 74 0.23 -8.53 -3.44
C SER A 74 1.09 -9.80 -3.33
N ILE A 75 1.08 -10.69 -4.33
CA ILE A 75 1.99 -11.86 -4.39
C ILE A 75 3.45 -11.41 -4.45
N CYS A 76 3.79 -10.47 -5.33
CA CYS A 76 5.16 -9.98 -5.46
C CYS A 76 5.63 -9.29 -4.18
N GLY A 77 4.78 -8.44 -3.58
CA GLY A 77 5.06 -7.79 -2.31
C GLY A 77 5.27 -8.81 -1.19
N PHE A 78 4.38 -9.80 -1.08
CA PHE A 78 4.45 -10.86 -0.07
C PHE A 78 5.77 -11.63 -0.12
N ILE A 79 6.20 -12.07 -1.31
CA ILE A 79 7.46 -12.82 -1.46
C ILE A 79 8.63 -11.96 -0.96
N ARG A 80 8.73 -10.71 -1.39
CA ARG A 80 9.85 -9.83 -1.03
C ARG A 80 9.87 -9.47 0.46
N PHE A 81 8.72 -9.18 1.05
CA PHE A 81 8.63 -8.93 2.49
C PHE A 81 8.89 -10.20 3.31
N SER A 82 8.49 -11.38 2.82
CA SER A 82 8.74 -12.65 3.51
C SER A 82 10.24 -12.97 3.60
N GLU A 83 11.00 -12.68 2.53
CA GLU A 83 12.46 -12.83 2.52
C GLU A 83 13.12 -11.94 3.58
N ASP A 84 12.73 -10.66 3.62
CA ASP A 84 13.26 -9.68 4.59
C ASP A 84 12.89 -10.05 6.04
N LEU A 85 11.64 -10.46 6.27
CA LEU A 85 11.13 -10.87 7.57
C LEU A 85 11.82 -12.13 8.10
N ILE A 86 11.93 -13.17 7.28
CA ILE A 86 12.59 -14.43 7.64
C ILE A 86 14.07 -14.18 7.94
N TYR A 87 14.74 -13.36 7.12
CA TYR A 87 16.12 -13.01 7.39
C TYR A 87 16.22 -12.30 8.74
N SER A 88 15.45 -11.22 8.95
CA SER A 88 15.54 -10.42 10.17
C SER A 88 15.34 -11.28 11.42
N LEU A 89 14.33 -12.17 11.41
CA LEU A 89 14.03 -13.05 12.54
C LEU A 89 15.15 -14.08 12.80
N LEU A 90 15.71 -14.70 11.76
CA LEU A 90 16.72 -15.75 11.91
C LEU A 90 18.11 -15.21 12.29
N TYR A 91 18.50 -14.04 11.78
CA TYR A 91 19.87 -13.54 11.91
C TYR A 91 20.04 -12.35 12.86
N LYS A 92 19.03 -11.47 13.02
CA LYS A 92 19.09 -10.34 13.96
C LYS A 92 18.40 -10.66 15.31
N GLY A 93 17.63 -11.75 15.36
CA GLY A 93 16.84 -12.14 16.53
C GLY A 93 15.56 -11.31 16.67
N ALA A 94 14.60 -11.83 17.44
CA ALA A 94 13.27 -11.24 17.56
C ALA A 94 13.31 -9.80 18.12
N TYR A 95 14.07 -9.56 19.19
CA TYR A 95 14.09 -8.26 19.86
C TYR A 95 14.63 -7.12 18.97
N GLN A 96 15.75 -7.33 18.27
CA GLN A 96 16.24 -6.33 17.33
C GLN A 96 15.33 -6.18 16.11
N SER A 97 14.69 -7.26 15.66
CA SER A 97 13.72 -7.17 14.55
C SER A 97 12.54 -6.27 14.93
N PHE A 98 11.94 -6.42 16.11
CA PHE A 98 10.79 -5.61 16.51
C PHE A 98 11.11 -4.15 16.87
N CYS A 99 12.29 -3.89 17.44
CA CYS A 99 12.61 -2.58 18.03
C CYS A 99 13.49 -1.66 17.16
N TYR A 100 14.14 -2.17 16.11
CA TYR A 100 14.96 -1.33 15.22
C TYR A 100 14.25 -0.99 13.91
N SER A 101 14.40 0.27 13.46
CA SER A 101 13.93 0.72 12.14
C SER A 101 14.79 0.12 11.02
N VAL A 102 14.15 -0.27 9.93
CA VAL A 102 14.82 -0.78 8.72
C VAL A 102 15.63 0.33 8.07
N HIS A 103 16.80 -0.01 7.51
CA HIS A 103 17.65 0.97 6.84
C HIS A 103 16.97 1.50 5.57
N PRO A 104 17.05 2.81 5.27
CA PRO A 104 16.36 3.41 4.13
C PRO A 104 16.93 2.99 2.75
N ASN A 105 18.12 2.39 2.70
CA ASN A 105 18.73 1.85 1.47
C ASN A 105 18.23 0.44 1.12
N ASP A 106 17.32 -0.10 1.92
CA ASP A 106 16.88 -1.47 1.84
C ASP A 106 15.80 -1.66 0.75
N VAL A 107 15.76 -2.85 0.14
CA VAL A 107 14.72 -3.23 -0.85
C VAL A 107 13.33 -3.09 -0.23
N ALA A 108 13.23 -3.30 1.08
CA ALA A 108 12.01 -3.08 1.87
C ALA A 108 11.46 -1.64 1.76
N ALA A 109 12.32 -0.61 1.63
CA ALA A 109 11.87 0.78 1.52
C ALA A 109 11.19 1.07 0.17
N TYR A 110 11.69 0.46 -0.91
CA TYR A 110 11.06 0.54 -2.23
C TYR A 110 9.67 -0.11 -2.22
N TRP A 111 9.57 -1.32 -1.69
CA TRP A 111 8.30 -2.05 -1.61
C TRP A 111 7.29 -1.41 -0.64
N ALA A 112 7.75 -0.78 0.45
CA ALA A 112 6.91 0.04 1.32
C ALA A 112 6.32 1.27 0.60
N CYS A 113 7.10 1.91 -0.27
CA CYS A 113 6.61 3.01 -1.10
C CYS A 113 5.54 2.53 -2.10
N LEU A 114 5.79 1.39 -2.75
CA LEU A 114 4.80 0.76 -3.64
C LEU A 114 3.52 0.37 -2.91
N PHE A 115 3.61 -0.12 -1.67
CA PHE A 115 2.43 -0.40 -0.83
C PHE A 115 1.62 0.85 -0.52
N PHE A 116 2.26 1.98 -0.27
CA PHE A 116 1.51 3.24 -0.15
C PHE A 116 0.75 3.58 -1.43
N PHE A 117 1.38 3.40 -2.60
CA PHE A 117 0.70 3.59 -3.88
C PHE A 117 -0.44 2.59 -4.10
N SER A 118 -0.31 1.33 -3.67
CA SER A 118 -1.40 0.35 -3.80
C SER A 118 -2.63 0.77 -3.01
N LYS A 119 -2.47 1.37 -1.82
CA LYS A 119 -3.60 1.91 -1.05
C LYS A 119 -4.31 3.08 -1.72
N ILE A 120 -3.59 3.88 -2.52
CA ILE A 120 -4.23 4.90 -3.37
C ILE A 120 -5.02 4.21 -4.49
N VAL A 121 -4.43 3.18 -5.11
CA VAL A 121 -5.09 2.43 -6.19
C VAL A 121 -6.37 1.78 -5.66
N GLU A 122 -6.35 1.10 -4.52
CA GLU A 122 -7.52 0.47 -3.87
C GLU A 122 -8.72 1.41 -3.63
N LEU A 123 -8.52 2.73 -3.56
CA LEU A 123 -9.64 3.68 -3.55
C LEU A 123 -10.55 3.51 -4.78
N GLY A 124 -10.01 3.01 -5.89
CA GLY A 124 -10.73 2.64 -7.10
C GLY A 124 -11.79 1.55 -6.89
N ASP A 125 -11.66 0.68 -5.89
CA ASP A 125 -12.68 -0.35 -5.61
C ASP A 125 -14.02 0.28 -5.25
N THR A 126 -13.98 1.33 -4.44
CA THR A 126 -15.16 2.09 -4.07
C THR A 126 -15.78 2.81 -5.26
N LEU A 127 -14.96 3.27 -6.21
CA LEU A 127 -15.42 3.86 -7.47
C LEU A 127 -16.17 2.82 -8.31
N PHE A 128 -15.63 1.60 -8.44
CA PHE A 128 -16.33 0.52 -9.15
C PHE A 128 -17.67 0.15 -8.50
N ILE A 129 -17.76 0.16 -7.16
CA ILE A 129 -19.01 -0.08 -6.43
C ILE A 129 -20.06 0.99 -6.75
N VAL A 130 -19.66 2.26 -6.71
CA VAL A 130 -20.55 3.39 -7.02
C VAL A 130 -21.00 3.36 -8.48
N LEU A 131 -20.09 3.07 -9.42
CA LEU A 131 -20.41 2.96 -10.86
C LEU A 131 -21.35 1.79 -11.16
N LYS A 132 -21.34 0.74 -10.34
CA LYS A 132 -22.28 -0.39 -10.41
C LYS A 132 -23.59 -0.14 -9.67
N LYS A 133 -23.79 1.04 -9.07
CA LYS A 133 -24.94 1.37 -8.21
C LYS A 133 -25.16 0.39 -7.06
N LYS A 134 -24.10 -0.21 -6.53
CA LYS A 134 -24.18 -1.06 -5.35
C LYS A 134 -24.19 -0.20 -4.07
N PRO A 135 -24.89 -0.62 -3.00
CA PRO A 135 -24.89 0.12 -1.75
C PRO A 135 -23.48 0.18 -1.16
N LEU A 136 -22.95 1.39 -1.02
CA LEU A 136 -21.65 1.62 -0.40
C LEU A 136 -21.82 1.68 1.11
N ILE A 137 -21.28 0.68 1.82
CA ILE A 137 -21.34 0.61 3.29
C ILE A 137 -20.35 1.62 3.88
N PHE A 138 -20.74 2.33 4.96
CA PHE A 138 -19.90 3.31 5.66
C PHE A 138 -18.50 2.78 5.95
N LEU A 139 -18.45 1.57 6.52
CA LEU A 139 -17.21 0.94 6.92
C LEU A 139 -16.21 0.79 5.77
N HIS A 140 -16.67 0.50 4.55
CA HIS A 140 -15.77 0.21 3.42
C HIS A 140 -14.97 1.45 2.99
N TYR A 141 -15.64 2.56 2.65
CA TYR A 141 -14.93 3.75 2.20
C TYR A 141 -14.22 4.49 3.33
N TYR A 142 -14.71 4.37 4.57
CA TYR A 142 -14.00 4.87 5.75
C TYR A 142 -12.71 4.08 5.99
N HIS A 143 -12.78 2.74 5.92
CA HIS A 143 -11.62 1.86 6.06
C HIS A 143 -10.53 2.20 5.04
N HIS A 144 -10.86 2.31 3.75
CA HIS A 144 -9.87 2.67 2.73
C HIS A 144 -9.23 4.04 2.97
N ALA A 145 -9.99 5.04 3.41
CA ALA A 145 -9.44 6.36 3.76
C ALA A 145 -8.53 6.30 5.00
N ALA A 146 -8.91 5.54 6.03
CA ALA A 146 -8.16 5.38 7.27
C ALA A 146 -6.84 4.63 7.02
N VAL A 147 -6.87 3.51 6.28
CA VAL A 147 -5.69 2.73 5.95
C VAL A 147 -4.73 3.52 5.05
N LEU A 148 -5.23 4.36 4.14
CA LEU A 148 -4.38 5.26 3.35
C LEU A 148 -3.62 6.27 4.23
N ILE A 149 -4.31 6.95 5.16
CA ILE A 149 -3.68 7.90 6.08
C ILE A 149 -2.70 7.19 7.01
N TYR A 150 -3.08 6.01 7.50
CA TYR A 150 -2.23 5.17 8.33
C TYR A 150 -0.97 4.77 7.57
N ALA A 151 -1.08 4.25 6.33
CA ALA A 151 0.05 3.87 5.50
C ALA A 151 0.97 5.06 5.18
N ALA A 152 0.40 6.24 4.93
CA ALA A 152 1.17 7.46 4.73
C ALA A 152 1.97 7.86 5.96
N HIS A 153 1.37 7.76 7.15
CA HIS A 153 1.99 8.16 8.40
C HIS A 153 3.02 7.13 8.91
N SER A 154 2.72 5.84 8.78
CA SER A 154 3.57 4.74 9.24
C SER A 154 4.69 4.40 8.26
N GLY A 155 4.48 4.60 6.96
CA GLY A 155 5.53 4.55 5.94
C GLY A 155 6.67 5.54 6.20
N LEU A 156 6.45 6.55 7.04
CA LEU A 156 7.48 7.52 7.47
C LEU A 156 8.50 6.94 8.43
N GLN A 157 8.18 5.85 9.11
CA GLN A 157 8.92 5.42 10.30
C GLN A 157 9.70 4.11 10.10
N TYR A 158 9.45 3.39 9.01
CA TYR A 158 10.09 2.09 8.68
C TYR A 158 10.19 1.14 9.88
N TYR A 159 9.21 1.19 10.79
CA TYR A 159 9.18 0.34 11.97
C TYR A 159 8.76 -1.06 11.55
N PHE A 160 9.44 -2.08 12.07
CA PHE A 160 9.12 -3.47 11.80
C PHE A 160 7.66 -3.85 12.10
N GLY A 161 7.03 -3.19 13.09
CA GLY A 161 5.59 -3.35 13.33
C GLY A 161 4.73 -2.94 12.13
N PHE A 162 5.12 -1.90 11.39
CA PHE A 162 4.49 -1.54 10.13
C PHE A 162 4.77 -2.59 9.05
N LEU A 163 6.01 -3.08 8.92
CA LEU A 163 6.34 -4.16 7.97
C LEU A 163 5.53 -5.44 8.22
N PHE A 164 5.31 -5.80 9.49
CA PHE A 164 4.49 -6.95 9.85
C PHE A 164 3.01 -6.76 9.50
N LEU A 165 2.45 -5.57 9.76
CA LEU A 165 1.09 -5.24 9.32
C LEU A 165 0.97 -5.24 7.79
N LEU A 166 2.02 -4.82 7.10
CA LEU A 166 2.12 -4.83 5.64
C LEU A 166 2.09 -6.27 5.10
N PHE A 167 2.85 -7.17 5.73
CA PHE A 167 2.84 -8.60 5.44
C PHE A 167 1.44 -9.22 5.65
N LEU A 168 0.78 -8.89 6.76
CA LEU A 168 -0.59 -9.37 7.02
C LEU A 168 -1.60 -8.84 5.99
N ASN A 169 -1.49 -7.58 5.57
CA ASN A 169 -2.36 -7.00 4.53
C ASN A 169 -2.17 -7.70 3.18
N PHE A 170 -0.93 -7.95 2.76
CA PHE A 170 -0.69 -8.69 1.52
C PHE A 170 -1.21 -10.12 1.57
N LEU A 171 -1.17 -10.75 2.75
CA LEU A 171 -1.73 -12.09 2.95
C LEU A 171 -3.26 -12.07 2.92
N GLU A 172 -3.91 -11.05 3.49
CA GLU A 172 -5.36 -10.86 3.41
C GLU A 172 -5.82 -10.64 1.96
N GLU A 173 -5.14 -9.74 1.23
CA GLU A 173 -5.43 -9.45 -0.18
C GLU A 173 -5.24 -10.65 -1.12
N LEU A 174 -4.45 -11.65 -0.70
CA LEU A 174 -4.30 -12.90 -1.46
C LEU A 174 -5.50 -13.84 -1.29
N ILE A 175 -6.23 -13.73 -0.18
CA ILE A 175 -7.31 -14.65 0.21
C ILE A 175 -8.69 -14.18 -0.29
N VAL A 176 -8.83 -12.88 -0.60
CA VAL A 176 -10.09 -12.22 -0.99
C VAL A 176 -10.23 -12.12 -2.51
#